data_AF-A0A355VVG3-F1
#
_entry.id   AF-A0A355VVG3-F1
#
_cell.length_a   1.000
_cell.length_b   1.000
_cell.length_c   1.000
_cell.angle_alpha   90.00
_cell.angle_beta   90.00
_cell.angle_gamma   90.00
#
_symmetry.space_group_name_H-M   'P 1'
#
loop_
_entity.id
_entity.type
_entity.pdbx_description
1 polymer ?
#
loop_
_entity_poly.entity_id
_entity_poly.type
_entity_poly.pdbx_seq_one_letter_code
_entity_poly.pdbx_strand_id
1 'polypeptide(L)'
;MTKLVDRMEEISERYRQSIPRLLKQEEEHGKGFYNFDPDQLKAIQSGEAQIPRFTWEHNPRAGRMLLVDSDIHKGAPHVGSIGLFQ
;
A
#
# COMPACT_ATOMS: atom_id res chain seq x y z
N MET A 1 -7.82 -8.10 -24.50
CA MET A 1 -7.39 -6.85 -23.86
C MET A 1 -7.92 -6.67 -22.42
N THR A 2 -8.48 -7.70 -21.78
CA THR A 2 -9.22 -7.58 -20.50
C THR A 2 -8.39 -7.84 -19.23
N LYS A 3 -7.50 -8.84 -19.24
CA LYS A 3 -6.82 -9.32 -18.00
C LYS A 3 -5.95 -8.30 -17.26
N LEU A 4 -5.40 -7.28 -17.94
CA LEU A 4 -4.54 -6.27 -17.30
C LEU A 4 -5.38 -5.25 -16.51
N VAL A 5 -6.50 -4.81 -17.09
CA VAL A 5 -7.42 -3.86 -16.44
C VAL A 5 -8.07 -4.52 -15.22
N ASP A 6 -8.52 -5.77 -15.37
CA ASP A 6 -9.12 -6.55 -14.27
C ASP A 6 -8.14 -6.68 -13.09
N ARG A 7 -6.86 -6.95 -13.37
CA ARG A 7 -5.81 -7.03 -12.34
C ARG A 7 -5.57 -5.68 -11.66
N MET A 8 -5.56 -4.58 -12.41
CA MET A 8 -5.38 -3.25 -11.84
C MET A 8 -6.57 -2.85 -10.95
N GLU A 9 -7.78 -3.22 -11.35
CA GLU A 9 -8.99 -2.99 -10.56
C GLU A 9 -8.99 -3.82 -9.27
N GLU A 10 -8.59 -5.09 -9.34
CA GLU A 10 -8.45 -5.95 -8.16
C GLU A 10 -7.40 -5.42 -7.16
N ILE A 11 -6.24 -4.98 -7.66
CA ILE A 11 -5.22 -4.33 -6.82
C ILE A 11 -5.79 -3.04 -6.22
N SER A 12 -6.59 -2.31 -6.99
CA SER A 12 -7.21 -1.07 -6.54
C SER A 12 -8.19 -1.27 -5.39
N GLU A 13 -8.98 -2.33 -5.48
CA GLU A 13 -9.94 -2.69 -4.45
C GLU A 13 -9.25 -3.13 -3.15
N ARG A 14 -8.16 -3.90 -3.26
CA ARG A 14 -7.40 -4.40 -2.10
C ARG A 14 -6.78 -3.30 -1.25
N TYR A 15 -6.27 -2.22 -1.84
CA TYR A 15 -5.78 -1.10 -1.02
C TYR A 15 -6.94 -0.28 -0.44
N ARG A 16 -8.06 -0.08 -1.17
CA ARG A 16 -9.23 0.64 -0.65
C ARG A 16 -9.78 -0.02 0.61
N GLN A 17 -9.82 -1.35 0.63
CA GLN A 17 -10.21 -2.14 1.81
C GLN A 17 -9.24 -2.01 2.98
N SER A 18 -8.01 -1.56 2.74
CA SER A 18 -6.97 -1.38 3.75
C SER A 18 -7.00 0.03 4.40
N ILE A 19 -7.60 1.03 3.73
CA ILE A 19 -7.66 2.44 4.20
C ILE A 19 -8.31 2.59 5.57
N PRO A 20 -9.51 2.03 5.86
CA PRO A 20 -10.17 2.27 7.15
C PRO A 20 -9.34 1.78 8.34
N ARG A 21 -8.63 0.66 8.16
CA ARG A 21 -7.72 0.13 9.17
C ARG A 21 -6.53 1.06 9.38
N LEU A 22 -5.93 1.54 8.30
CA LEU A 22 -4.76 2.41 8.36
C LEU A 22 -5.07 3.73 9.08
N LEU A 23 -6.22 4.33 8.77
CA LEU A 23 -6.71 5.52 9.48
C LEU A 23 -6.98 5.23 10.95
N LYS A 24 -7.65 4.11 11.25
CA LYS A 24 -7.89 3.69 12.64
C LYS A 24 -6.59 3.48 13.42
N GLN A 25 -5.55 2.90 12.81
CA GLN A 25 -4.24 2.73 13.45
C GLN A 25 -3.56 4.07 13.73
N GLU A 26 -3.62 5.02 12.80
CA GLU A 26 -3.09 6.37 13.03
C GLU A 26 -3.85 7.12 14.15
N GLU A 27 -5.17 6.90 14.27
CA GLU A 27 -5.97 7.43 15.38
C GLU A 27 -5.64 6.76 16.72
N GLU A 28 -5.58 5.43 16.76
CA GLU A 28 -5.37 4.63 17.99
C GLU A 28 -3.96 4.78 18.55
N HIS A 29 -2.94 4.85 17.70
CA HIS A 29 -1.55 5.00 18.11
C HIS A 29 -1.12 6.47 18.20
N GLY A 30 -2.02 7.39 17.85
CA GLY A 30 -1.79 8.83 17.85
C GLY A 30 -1.15 9.34 16.56
N LYS A 31 -1.42 10.62 16.27
CA LYS A 31 -0.79 11.37 15.17
C LYS A 31 0.73 11.20 15.25
N GLY A 32 1.31 10.57 14.23
CA GLY A 32 2.75 10.35 14.14
C GLY A 32 3.21 8.91 14.26
N PHE A 33 2.31 7.93 14.34
CA PHE A 33 2.71 6.53 14.19
C PHE A 33 3.33 6.28 12.81
N TYR A 34 2.69 6.80 11.76
CA TYR A 34 3.28 6.84 10.42
C TYR A 34 3.83 8.23 10.04
N ASN A 35 3.45 9.30 10.77
CA ASN A 35 3.81 10.70 10.47
C ASN A 35 3.42 11.14 9.04
N PHE A 36 2.19 10.83 8.63
CA PHE A 36 1.69 11.31 7.34
C PHE A 36 1.55 12.84 7.35
N ASP A 37 2.09 13.47 6.32
CA ASP A 37 1.83 14.87 6.01
C ASP A 37 0.37 15.05 5.54
N PRO A 38 -0.26 16.24 5.69
CA PRO A 38 -1.62 16.49 5.20
C PRO A 38 -1.88 16.05 3.75
N ASP A 39 -0.91 16.20 2.85
CA ASP A 39 -1.07 15.77 1.46
C ASP A 39 -1.16 14.24 1.33
N GLN A 40 -0.40 13.52 2.15
CA GLN A 40 -0.43 12.07 2.20
C GLN A 40 -1.73 11.56 2.83
N LEU A 41 -2.20 12.20 3.91
CA LEU A 41 -3.50 11.89 4.52
C LEU A 41 -4.64 12.09 3.53
N LYS A 42 -4.61 13.19 2.76
CA LYS A 42 -5.61 13.47 1.73
C LYS A 42 -5.60 12.43 0.62
N ALA A 43 -4.41 12.04 0.13
CA ALA A 43 -4.27 10.99 -0.88
C ALA A 43 -4.80 9.63 -0.39
N ILE A 44 -4.49 9.27 0.86
CA ILE A 44 -4.99 8.05 1.52
C ILE A 44 -6.52 8.08 1.64
N GLN A 45 -7.08 9.16 2.17
CA GLN A 45 -8.54 9.31 2.35
C GLN A 45 -9.29 9.30 1.02
N SER A 46 -8.69 9.83 -0.04
CA SER A 46 -9.25 9.84 -1.39
C SER A 46 -9.08 8.50 -2.13
N GLY A 47 -8.34 7.55 -1.55
CA GLY A 47 -8.08 6.25 -2.16
C GLY A 47 -7.19 6.32 -3.40
N GLU A 48 -6.24 7.27 -3.41
CA GLU A 48 -5.28 7.39 -4.50
C GLU A 48 -4.34 6.18 -4.55
N ALA A 49 -4.09 5.69 -5.76
CA ALA A 49 -3.20 4.56 -6.00
C ALA A 49 -1.72 4.91 -5.73
N GLN A 50 -1.37 6.20 -5.76
CA GLN A 50 -0.05 6.71 -5.48
C GLN A 50 -0.12 7.67 -4.30
N ILE A 51 0.70 7.43 -3.29
CA ILE A 51 0.84 8.30 -2.13
C ILE A 51 2.28 8.79 -2.14
N PRO A 52 2.55 10.11 -2.02
CA PRO A 52 3.92 10.61 -2.02
C PRO A 52 4.80 9.88 -1.01
N ARG A 53 5.95 9.36 -1.45
CA ARG A 53 6.95 8.63 -0.64
C ARG A 53 6.51 7.29 -0.06
N PHE A 54 5.33 6.80 -0.40
CA PHE A 54 4.82 5.52 0.08
C PHE A 54 4.40 4.61 -1.08
N THR A 55 4.57 3.31 -0.90
CA THR A 55 4.16 2.27 -1.84
C THR A 55 3.22 1.30 -1.13
N TRP A 56 2.20 0.83 -1.83
CA TRP A 56 1.34 -0.27 -1.37
C TRP A 56 2.06 -1.61 -1.59
N GLU A 57 2.45 -2.27 -0.50
CA GLU A 57 3.07 -3.59 -0.48
C GLU A 57 2.01 -4.68 -0.26
N HIS A 58 2.02 -5.71 -1.10
CA HIS A 58 1.10 -6.82 -0.95
C HIS A 58 1.58 -7.77 0.15
N ASN A 59 0.85 -7.86 1.28
CA ASN A 59 1.15 -8.84 2.31
C ASN A 59 0.54 -10.21 1.96
N PRO A 60 1.35 -11.23 1.61
CA PRO A 60 0.83 -12.51 1.12
C PRO A 60 0.05 -13.31 2.16
N ARG A 61 0.29 -13.07 3.46
CA ARG A 61 -0.37 -13.80 4.56
C ARG A 61 -1.69 -13.18 5.00
N ALA A 62 -1.87 -11.88 4.81
CA ALA A 62 -3.00 -11.14 5.36
C ALA A 62 -4.11 -10.84 4.34
N GLY A 63 -3.84 -11.02 3.04
CA GLY A 63 -4.77 -10.65 1.96
C GLY A 63 -5.07 -9.15 1.89
N ARG A 64 -4.23 -8.32 2.52
CA ARG A 64 -4.38 -6.87 2.66
C ARG A 64 -3.11 -6.17 2.20
N MET A 65 -3.25 -4.92 1.78
CA MET A 65 -2.11 -4.09 1.40
C MET A 65 -1.55 -3.40 2.65
N LEU A 66 -0.23 -3.31 2.74
CA LEU A 66 0.48 -2.51 3.72
C LEU A 66 1.02 -1.26 3.01
N LEU A 67 0.99 -0.12 3.67
CA LEU A 67 1.65 1.07 3.17
C LEU A 67 3.06 1.13 3.75
N VAL A 68 4.07 1.18 2.89
CA VAL A 68 5.49 1.17 3.29
C VAL A 68 6.22 2.34 2.66
N ASP A 69 7.21 2.90 3.36
CA ASP A 69 8.07 3.95 2.80
C ASP A 69 8.76 3.42 1.54
N SER A 70 8.72 4.19 0.45
CA SER A 70 9.24 3.76 -0.85
C SER A 70 10.73 3.47 -0.84
N ASP A 71 11.52 4.13 0.01
CA ASP A 71 12.97 3.89 0.10
C ASP A 71 13.26 2.63 0.90
N ILE A 72 12.46 2.32 1.93
CA ILE A 72 12.50 1.02 2.62
C ILE A 72 12.10 -0.11 1.66
N HIS A 73 11.04 0.10 0.87
CA HIS A 73 10.58 -0.87 -0.13
C HIS A 73 11.63 -1.13 -1.22
N LYS A 74 12.38 -0.11 -1.66
CA LYS A 74 13.50 -0.28 -2.61
C LYS A 74 14.68 -1.02 -1.99
N GLY A 75 14.95 -0.77 -0.70
CA GLY A 75 16.07 -1.38 0.02
C GLY A 75 15.83 -2.82 0.45
N ALA A 76 14.56 -3.25 0.54
CA ALA A 76 14.20 -4.64 0.77
C ALA A 76 14.20 -5.41 -0.57
N PRO A 77 15.17 -6.31 -0.84
CA PRO A 77 15.01 -7.22 -1.97
C PRO A 77 13.75 -8.05 -1.75
N HIS A 78 12.89 -8.14 -2.77
CA HIS A 78 11.73 -9.02 -2.75
C HIS A 78 12.18 -10.47 -2.51
N VAL A 79 12.20 -10.93 -1.25
CA VAL A 79 12.33 -12.35 -0.91
C VAL A 79 10.96 -13.00 -1.12
N GLY A 80 10.50 -12.98 -2.37
CA GLY A 80 9.13 -13.29 -2.75
C GLY A 80 8.91 -13.41 -4.26
N SER A 81 9.97 -13.35 -5.06
CA SER A 81 9.98 -13.75 -6.47
C SER A 81 11.07 -14.80 -6.68
N ILE A 82 10.87 -16.01 -6.13
CA ILE A 82 11.36 -17.18 -6.87
C ILE A 82 10.41 -17.31 -8.06
N GLY A 83 10.84 -16.67 -9.15
CA GLY A 83 10.17 -16.62 -10.43
C GLY A 83 11.22 -16.49 -11.52
N LEU A 84 11.98 -17.58 -11.72
CA LEU A 84 12.69 -17.91 -12.96
C LEU A 84 13.67 -16.84 -13.48
N PHE A 85 14.94 -16.94 -13.09
CA PHE A 85 16.01 -16.65 -14.05
C PHE A 85 15.96 -17.75 -15.12
N GLN A 86 15.50 -17.38 -16.31
CA GLN A 86 15.95 -18.01 -17.57
C GLN A 86 17.32 -17.45 -17.93
#